data_AF-A0A7V7S838-F1
#
_entry.id   AF-A0A7V7S838-F1
#
_cell.length_a   1.000
_cell.length_b   1.000
_cell.length_c   1.000
_cell.angle_alpha   90.00
_cell.angle_beta   90.00
_cell.angle_gamma   90.00
#
_symmetry.space_group_name_H-M   'P 1'
#
loop_
_entity.id
_entity.type
_entity.pdbx_description
1 polymer ?
#
loop_
_entity_poly.entity_id
_entity_poly.type
_entity_poly.pdbx_seq_one_letter_code
_entity_poly.pdbx_strand_id
1 'polypeptide(L)'
;MKTKNQWNKEGLIYGIGGGVLGSMLTASGIVLISAFEGPVITNAVTLTAGLGGGIISGALTLFGVRRTIELQKEKEYKAAIPQKILALHKLEEIVGEYLSKIYNLYAIEYMNEENENDLVEYNRLTRNFKKEFNGLEYSALTEALKTNEKVYKIVKSSLLLVRVNISNIGTDNTLYNSSTTKHMEFTEVQSNAQEMIDVVIKELDRIRACISEWLTIYSDGIFE
;
A
#
# COMPACT_ATOMS: atom_id res chain seq x y z
N MET A 1 13.56 -9.18 -39.81
CA MET A 1 13.31 -8.74 -38.41
C MET A 1 12.81 -7.30 -38.44
N LYS A 2 11.51 -7.06 -38.25
CA LYS A 2 10.93 -5.70 -38.19
C LYS A 2 10.79 -5.30 -36.73
N THR A 3 11.40 -4.19 -36.36
CA THR A 3 11.39 -3.59 -35.03
C THR A 3 10.05 -2.91 -34.75
N LYS A 4 9.59 -3.03 -33.50
CA LYS A 4 8.34 -2.48 -32.95
C LYS A 4 8.28 -0.96 -33.11
N ASN A 5 7.18 -0.46 -33.66
CA ASN A 5 6.75 0.93 -33.51
C ASN A 5 6.42 1.19 -32.03
N GLN A 6 7.36 1.73 -31.28
CA GLN A 6 7.08 2.37 -30.01
C GLN A 6 6.47 3.75 -30.32
N TRP A 7 5.17 3.87 -30.08
CA TRP A 7 4.48 5.15 -30.15
C TRP A 7 4.98 6.04 -29.01
N ASN A 8 5.71 7.09 -29.34
CA ASN A 8 6.20 8.07 -28.39
C ASN A 8 5.02 8.90 -27.85
N LYS A 9 4.52 8.53 -26.66
CA LYS A 9 3.37 9.15 -25.99
C LYS A 9 3.59 10.64 -25.70
N GLU A 10 4.84 11.06 -25.53
CA GLU A 10 5.20 12.46 -25.28
C GLU A 10 5.07 13.31 -26.55
N GLY A 11 5.43 12.75 -27.72
CA GLY A 11 5.29 13.42 -29.01
C GLY A 11 3.83 13.65 -29.43
N LEU A 12 2.91 12.77 -29.01
CA LEU A 12 1.47 12.91 -29.27
C LEU A 12 0.85 14.04 -28.43
N ILE A 13 1.27 14.17 -27.16
CA ILE A 13 0.78 15.23 -26.25
C ILE A 13 1.36 16.59 -26.66
N TYR A 14 2.64 16.66 -27.03
CA TYR A 14 3.26 17.88 -27.55
C TYR A 14 2.74 18.27 -28.95
N GLY A 15 2.44 17.31 -29.83
CA GLY A 15 1.86 17.58 -31.14
C GLY A 15 0.45 18.17 -31.07
N ILE A 16 -0.37 17.69 -30.12
CA ILE A 16 -1.72 18.23 -29.86
C ILE A 16 -1.64 19.59 -29.13
N GLY A 17 -0.73 19.72 -28.15
CA GLY A 17 -0.51 20.99 -27.43
C GLY A 17 0.07 22.11 -28.31
N GLY A 18 0.98 21.78 -29.22
CA GLY A 18 1.60 22.74 -30.14
C GLY A 18 0.65 23.23 -31.25
N GLY A 19 -0.26 22.37 -31.73
CA GLY A 19 -1.24 22.74 -32.76
C GLY A 19 -2.28 23.75 -32.29
N VAL A 20 -2.75 23.64 -31.04
CA VAL A 20 -3.76 24.57 -30.47
C VAL A 20 -3.16 25.95 -30.21
N LEU A 21 -1.94 26.01 -29.66
CA LEU A 21 -1.27 27.27 -29.35
C LEU A 21 -0.75 27.99 -30.62
N GLY A 22 -0.24 27.26 -31.61
CA GLY A 22 0.18 27.84 -32.89
C GLY A 22 -0.96 28.46 -33.71
N SER A 23 -2.16 27.90 -33.58
CA SER A 23 -3.37 28.38 -34.25
C SER A 23 -3.95 29.66 -33.62
N MET A 24 -3.83 29.84 -32.31
CA MET A 24 -4.24 31.08 -31.63
C MET A 24 -3.36 32.28 -32.02
N LEU A 25 -2.04 32.07 -32.16
CA LEU A 25 -1.10 33.15 -32.52
C LEU A 25 -1.25 33.61 -33.97
N THR A 26 -1.52 32.69 -34.90
CA THR A 26 -1.77 33.02 -36.32
C THR A 26 -3.12 33.72 -36.51
N ALA A 27 -4.16 33.30 -35.77
CA ALA A 27 -5.46 33.97 -35.81
C ALA A 27 -5.40 35.41 -35.24
N SER A 28 -4.65 35.66 -34.16
CA SER A 28 -4.49 37.02 -33.62
C SER A 28 -3.68 37.93 -34.53
N GLY A 29 -2.72 37.39 -35.30
CA GLY A 29 -1.93 38.15 -36.27
C GLY A 29 -2.74 38.58 -37.51
N ILE A 30 -3.67 37.74 -37.97
CA ILE A 30 -4.51 38.02 -39.15
C ILE A 30 -5.61 39.06 -38.84
N VAL A 31 -6.15 39.05 -37.62
CA VAL A 31 -7.20 40.00 -37.19
C VAL A 31 -6.67 41.44 -37.04
N LEU A 32 -5.39 41.62 -36.72
CA LEU A 32 -4.78 42.96 -36.60
C LEU A 32 -4.53 43.65 -37.96
N ILE A 33 -4.37 42.89 -39.04
CA ILE A 33 -4.01 43.42 -40.38
C ILE A 33 -5.26 43.78 -41.21
N SER A 34 -6.46 43.29 -40.83
CA SER A 34 -7.67 43.35 -41.66
C SER A 34 -8.64 44.49 -41.32
N ALA A 35 -8.16 45.56 -40.67
CA ALA A 35 -8.95 46.73 -40.28
C ALA A 35 -9.30 47.72 -41.41
N PHE A 36 -9.51 47.24 -42.65
CA PHE A 36 -10.01 48.07 -43.76
C PHE A 36 -11.18 47.38 -44.48
N GLU A 37 -12.35 48.03 -44.32
CA GLU A 37 -13.58 48.04 -45.13
C GLU A 37 -14.29 46.73 -45.54
N GLY A 38 -15.58 46.62 -45.18
CA GLY A 38 -16.63 46.09 -46.07
C GLY A 38 -17.26 44.73 -45.74
N PRO A 39 -16.54 43.60 -45.70
CA PRO A 39 -17.09 42.25 -45.52
C PRO A 39 -16.96 41.71 -44.08
N VAL A 40 -16.60 42.57 -43.12
CA VAL A 40 -16.15 42.21 -41.76
C VAL A 40 -17.22 41.48 -40.95
N ILE A 41 -18.51 41.73 -41.18
CA ILE A 41 -19.60 41.15 -40.38
C ILE A 41 -19.77 39.65 -40.68
N THR A 42 -19.76 39.25 -41.96
CA THR A 42 -19.90 37.85 -42.37
C THR A 42 -18.66 37.04 -42.03
N ASN A 43 -17.47 37.63 -42.19
CA ASN A 43 -16.21 36.98 -41.78
C ASN A 43 -16.10 36.88 -40.26
N ALA A 44 -16.51 37.88 -39.48
CA ALA A 44 -16.52 37.80 -38.03
C ALA A 44 -17.50 36.74 -37.51
N VAL A 45 -18.71 36.62 -38.09
CA VAL A 45 -19.67 35.57 -37.72
C VAL A 45 -19.12 34.18 -38.06
N THR A 46 -18.48 34.01 -39.21
CA THR A 46 -17.87 32.73 -39.62
C THR A 46 -16.65 32.37 -38.76
N LEU A 47 -15.82 33.36 -38.41
CA LEU A 47 -14.66 33.17 -37.52
C LEU A 47 -15.11 32.85 -36.08
N THR A 48 -16.16 33.51 -35.59
CA THR A 48 -16.73 33.28 -34.24
C THR A 48 -17.45 31.93 -34.18
N ALA A 49 -18.16 31.53 -35.23
CA ALA A 49 -18.76 30.20 -35.34
C ALA A 49 -17.71 29.09 -35.49
N GLY A 50 -16.62 29.34 -36.23
CA GLY A 50 -15.49 28.41 -36.38
C GLY A 50 -14.66 28.25 -35.10
N LEU A 51 -14.34 29.35 -34.40
CA LEU A 51 -13.65 29.34 -33.11
C LEU A 51 -14.55 28.78 -31.99
N GLY A 52 -15.83 29.13 -31.96
CA GLY A 52 -16.80 28.60 -31.01
C GLY A 52 -17.04 27.10 -31.20
N GLY A 53 -17.20 26.64 -32.44
CA GLY A 53 -17.33 25.22 -32.77
C GLY A 53 -16.07 24.41 -32.45
N GLY A 54 -14.88 24.99 -32.68
CA GLY A 54 -13.60 24.38 -32.31
C GLY A 54 -13.43 24.21 -30.80
N ILE A 55 -13.78 25.24 -30.01
CA ILE A 55 -13.68 25.20 -28.54
C ILE A 55 -14.71 24.25 -27.94
N ILE A 56 -15.97 24.28 -28.41
CA ILE A 56 -17.05 23.41 -27.91
C ILE A 56 -16.77 21.94 -28.26
N SER A 57 -16.35 21.64 -29.49
CA SER A 57 -16.03 20.26 -29.87
C SER A 57 -14.75 19.75 -29.18
N GLY A 58 -13.75 20.60 -28.98
CA GLY A 58 -12.55 20.29 -28.18
C GLY A 58 -12.89 19.99 -26.72
N ALA A 59 -13.78 20.78 -26.11
CA ALA A 59 -14.27 20.56 -24.75
C ALA A 59 -15.08 19.25 -24.62
N LEU A 60 -15.99 18.97 -25.55
CA LEU A 60 -16.74 17.71 -25.60
C LEU A 60 -15.82 16.49 -25.75
N THR A 61 -14.78 16.61 -26.59
CA THR A 61 -13.78 15.56 -26.79
C THR A 61 -12.98 15.31 -25.51
N LEU A 62 -12.51 16.37 -24.83
CA LEU A 62 -11.84 16.27 -23.54
C LEU A 62 -12.74 15.63 -22.47
N PHE A 63 -14.02 16.00 -22.45
CA PHE A 63 -15.01 15.43 -21.52
C PHE A 63 -15.22 13.93 -21.80
N GLY A 64 -15.32 13.55 -23.07
CA GLY A 64 -15.43 12.15 -23.51
C GLY A 64 -14.19 11.32 -23.14
N VAL A 65 -12.98 11.86 -23.35
CA VAL A 65 -11.73 11.22 -22.96
C VAL A 65 -11.65 11.05 -21.45
N ARG A 66 -11.98 12.10 -20.67
CA ARG A 66 -11.99 12.03 -19.21
C ARG A 66 -12.95 10.94 -18.70
N ARG A 67 -14.17 10.91 -19.23
CA ARG A 67 -15.16 9.88 -18.87
C ARG A 67 -14.68 8.48 -19.23
N THR A 68 -14.02 8.32 -20.37
CA THR A 68 -13.45 7.03 -20.78
C THR A 68 -12.32 6.58 -19.83
N ILE A 69 -11.45 7.50 -19.41
CA ILE A 69 -10.41 7.22 -18.42
C ILE A 69 -11.02 6.80 -17.08
N GLU A 70 -12.07 7.49 -16.63
CA GLU A 70 -12.77 7.16 -15.38
C GLU A 70 -13.40 5.76 -15.45
N LEU A 71 -14.08 5.42 -16.55
CA LEU A 71 -14.64 4.08 -16.79
C LEU A 71 -13.56 3.00 -16.89
N GLN A 72 -12.41 3.30 -17.49
CA GLN A 72 -11.28 2.35 -17.55
C GLN A 72 -10.71 2.09 -16.15
N LYS A 73 -10.53 3.13 -15.34
CA LYS A 73 -10.08 2.99 -13.95
C LYS A 73 -11.06 2.18 -13.11
N GLU A 74 -12.36 2.41 -13.27
CA GLU A 74 -13.39 1.66 -12.56
C GLU A 74 -13.37 0.17 -12.97
N LYS A 75 -13.25 -0.11 -14.28
CA LYS A 75 -13.14 -1.47 -14.79
C LYS A 75 -11.88 -2.19 -14.29
N GLU A 76 -10.74 -1.52 -14.30
CA GLU A 76 -9.49 -2.05 -13.75
C GLU A 76 -9.60 -2.32 -12.25
N TYR A 77 -10.25 -1.41 -11.51
CA TYR A 77 -10.50 -1.59 -10.08
C TYR A 77 -11.36 -2.82 -9.81
N LYS A 78 -12.52 -2.95 -10.46
CA LYS A 78 -13.43 -4.09 -10.29
C LYS A 78 -12.75 -5.41 -10.69
N ALA A 79 -12.00 -5.41 -11.79
CA ALA A 79 -11.24 -6.60 -12.23
C ALA A 79 -10.13 -7.03 -11.25
N ALA A 80 -9.59 -6.10 -10.46
CA ALA A 80 -8.56 -6.39 -9.47
C ALA A 80 -9.11 -6.91 -8.14
N ILE A 81 -10.41 -6.79 -7.86
CA ILE A 81 -11.02 -7.19 -6.57
C ILE A 81 -10.71 -8.65 -6.18
N PRO A 82 -10.87 -9.66 -7.07
CA PRO A 82 -10.59 -11.05 -6.70
C PRO A 82 -9.13 -11.28 -6.28
N GLN A 83 -8.19 -10.60 -6.95
CA GLN A 83 -6.77 -10.69 -6.59
C GLN A 83 -6.47 -10.04 -5.24
N LYS A 84 -7.16 -8.93 -4.92
CA LYS A 84 -7.03 -8.26 -3.62
C LYS A 84 -7.59 -9.10 -2.48
N ILE A 85 -8.73 -9.78 -2.68
CA ILE A 85 -9.30 -10.73 -1.71
C ILE A 85 -8.33 -11.89 -1.49
N LEU A 86 -7.77 -12.47 -2.56
CA LEU A 86 -6.78 -13.54 -2.45
C LEU A 86 -5.54 -13.10 -1.66
N ALA A 87 -5.04 -11.89 -1.92
CA ALA A 87 -3.91 -11.32 -1.19
C ALA A 87 -4.23 -11.11 0.30
N LEU A 88 -5.45 -10.68 0.64
CA LEU A 88 -5.89 -10.54 2.03
C LEU A 88 -5.97 -11.87 2.77
N HIS A 89 -6.47 -12.94 2.14
CA HIS A 89 -6.47 -14.27 2.76
C HIS A 89 -5.05 -14.83 2.97
N LYS A 90 -4.14 -14.62 2.01
CA LYS A 90 -2.72 -14.99 2.21
C LYS A 90 -2.09 -14.21 3.34
N LEU A 91 -2.40 -12.92 3.45
CA LEU A 91 -1.94 -12.10 4.56
C LEU A 91 -2.50 -12.60 5.91
N GLU A 92 -3.76 -13.05 5.94
CA GLU A 92 -4.37 -13.64 7.12
C GLU A 92 -3.66 -14.93 7.55
N GLU A 93 -3.34 -15.81 6.61
CA GLU A 93 -2.57 -17.04 6.85
C GLU A 93 -1.20 -16.73 7.47
N ILE A 94 -0.46 -15.78 6.88
CA ILE A 94 0.85 -15.35 7.40
C ILE A 94 0.71 -14.80 8.83
N VAL A 95 -0.29 -13.97 9.10
CA VAL A 95 -0.52 -13.41 10.45
C VAL A 95 -0.96 -14.49 11.44
N GLY A 96 -1.72 -15.49 10.99
CA GLY A 96 -2.10 -16.66 11.78
C GLY A 96 -0.89 -17.51 12.19
N GLU A 97 0.04 -17.76 11.27
CA GLU A 97 1.31 -18.43 11.57
C GLU A 97 2.12 -17.67 12.63
N TYR A 98 2.14 -16.33 12.51
CA TYR A 98 2.76 -15.44 13.48
C TYR A 98 2.20 -15.62 14.88
N LEU A 99 0.87 -15.49 15.01
CA LEU A 99 0.19 -15.64 16.29
C LEU A 99 0.43 -17.02 16.90
N SER A 100 0.35 -18.08 16.09
CA SER A 100 0.61 -19.45 16.58
C SER A 100 2.01 -19.59 17.18
N LYS A 101 3.04 -19.03 16.52
CA LYS A 101 4.41 -19.06 17.04
C LYS A 101 4.58 -18.25 18.32
N ILE A 102 3.90 -17.11 18.44
CA ILE A 102 3.91 -16.29 19.65
C ILE A 102 3.18 -16.97 20.80
N TYR A 103 2.03 -17.60 20.54
CA TYR A 103 1.33 -18.38 21.56
C TYR A 103 2.17 -19.57 22.05
N ASN A 104 2.99 -20.17 21.20
CA ASN A 104 3.95 -21.19 21.63
C ASN A 104 5.03 -20.62 22.55
N LEU A 105 5.44 -19.35 22.38
CA LEU A 105 6.34 -18.67 23.32
C LEU A 105 5.64 -18.32 24.63
N TYR A 106 4.37 -17.88 24.54
CA TYR A 106 3.52 -17.54 25.68
C TYR A 106 3.21 -18.79 26.54
N ALA A 107 2.98 -19.94 25.94
CA ALA A 107 2.67 -21.19 26.67
C ALA A 107 3.83 -21.67 27.57
N ILE A 108 5.07 -21.19 27.34
CA ILE A 108 6.24 -21.52 28.17
C ILE A 108 6.25 -20.76 29.49
N GLU A 109 5.37 -19.75 29.65
CA GLU A 109 5.14 -19.02 30.90
C GLU A 109 4.75 -19.95 32.08
N TYR A 110 4.33 -21.18 31.80
CA TYR A 110 3.98 -22.19 32.82
C TYR A 110 5.12 -23.16 33.18
N MET A 111 6.32 -23.00 32.62
CA MET A 111 7.44 -23.90 32.92
C MET A 111 8.19 -23.47 34.20
N ASN A 112 8.60 -24.48 34.98
CA ASN A 112 9.03 -24.33 36.37
C ASN A 112 10.37 -23.58 36.48
N GLU A 113 10.42 -22.49 37.24
CA GLU A 113 11.57 -21.59 37.41
C GLU A 113 12.86 -22.31 37.88
N GLU A 114 12.71 -23.50 38.46
CA GLU A 114 13.80 -24.32 39.00
C GLU A 114 14.43 -25.29 37.98
N ASN A 115 13.86 -25.42 36.78
CA ASN A 115 14.31 -26.38 35.77
C ASN A 115 15.15 -25.68 34.68
N GLU A 116 16.47 -25.78 34.79
CA GLU A 116 17.44 -25.23 33.83
C GLU A 116 17.14 -25.62 32.37
N ASN A 117 16.54 -26.78 32.14
CA ASN A 117 16.14 -27.23 30.80
C ASN A 117 15.04 -26.38 30.17
N ASP A 118 14.09 -25.89 30.96
CA ASP A 118 12.95 -25.10 30.49
C ASP A 118 13.42 -23.69 30.08
N LEU A 119 14.41 -23.15 30.80
CA LEU A 119 15.08 -21.89 30.45
C LEU A 119 15.89 -22.02 29.14
N VAL A 120 16.58 -23.14 28.95
CA VAL A 120 17.32 -23.44 27.71
C VAL A 120 16.35 -23.57 26.53
N GLU A 121 15.20 -24.22 26.73
CA GLU A 121 14.14 -24.34 25.73
C GLU A 121 13.51 -22.98 25.38
N TYR A 122 13.17 -22.16 26.37
CA TYR A 122 12.67 -20.80 26.16
C TYR A 122 13.63 -19.95 25.32
N ASN A 123 14.92 -19.97 25.66
CA ASN A 123 15.95 -19.25 24.92
C ASN A 123 16.12 -19.77 23.49
N ARG A 124 16.02 -21.09 23.28
CA ARG A 124 16.04 -21.72 21.96
C ARG A 124 14.87 -21.26 21.11
N LEU A 125 13.66 -21.29 21.66
CA LEU A 125 12.43 -20.92 20.96
C LEU A 125 12.40 -19.41 20.65
N THR A 126 12.78 -18.57 21.60
CA THR A 126 12.92 -17.12 21.39
C THR A 126 13.92 -16.82 20.26
N ARG A 127 15.09 -17.48 20.26
CA ARG A 127 16.10 -17.29 19.21
C ARG A 127 15.61 -17.76 17.84
N ASN A 128 14.91 -18.89 17.78
CA ASN A 128 14.33 -19.41 16.54
C ASN A 128 13.26 -18.46 16.00
N PHE A 129 12.37 -17.98 16.86
CA PHE A 129 11.35 -17.00 16.51
C PHE A 129 11.96 -15.70 15.96
N LYS A 130 12.99 -15.14 16.62
CA LYS A 130 13.71 -13.95 16.11
C LYS A 130 14.30 -14.17 14.72
N LYS A 131 14.84 -15.37 14.43
CA LYS A 131 15.42 -15.69 13.11
C LYS A 131 14.35 -15.79 12.02
N GLU A 132 13.24 -16.44 12.32
CA GLU A 132 12.15 -16.66 11.37
C GLU A 132 11.35 -15.38 11.09
N PHE A 133 11.35 -14.43 12.03
CA PHE A 133 10.64 -13.16 11.95
C PHE A 133 10.90 -12.41 10.64
N ASN A 134 12.16 -12.30 10.21
CA ASN A 134 12.51 -11.52 9.03
C ASN A 134 11.89 -12.09 7.73
N GLY A 135 11.78 -13.42 7.62
CA GLY A 135 11.18 -14.06 6.47
C GLY A 135 9.66 -13.82 6.40
N LEU A 136 9.00 -13.89 7.55
CA LEU A 136 7.56 -13.68 7.63
C LEU A 136 7.18 -12.19 7.47
N GLU A 137 7.99 -11.25 7.96
CA GLU A 137 7.79 -9.81 7.75
C GLU A 137 7.80 -9.46 6.26
N TYR A 138 8.78 -9.98 5.51
CA TYR A 138 8.88 -9.76 4.07
C TYR A 138 7.66 -10.30 3.32
N SER A 139 7.21 -11.52 3.67
CA SER A 139 6.02 -12.13 3.08
C SER A 139 4.76 -11.31 3.35
N ALA A 140 4.56 -10.87 4.59
CA ALA A 140 3.41 -10.05 4.97
C ALA A 140 3.37 -8.71 4.21
N LEU A 141 4.51 -8.02 4.11
CA LEU A 141 4.61 -6.77 3.34
C LEU A 141 4.34 -6.99 1.85
N THR A 142 4.81 -8.12 1.30
CA THR A 142 4.62 -8.47 -0.11
C THR A 142 3.15 -8.71 -0.45
N GLU A 143 2.40 -9.42 0.39
CA GLU A 143 0.96 -9.61 0.18
C GLU A 143 0.18 -8.32 0.45
N ALA A 144 0.54 -7.54 1.48
CA ALA A 144 -0.10 -6.26 1.76
C ALA A 144 0.03 -5.26 0.60
N LEU A 145 1.16 -5.23 -0.11
CA LEU A 145 1.35 -4.38 -1.31
C LEU A 145 0.37 -4.68 -2.45
N LYS A 146 -0.13 -5.91 -2.55
CA LYS A 146 -1.08 -6.33 -3.59
C LYS A 146 -2.52 -5.92 -3.30
N THR A 147 -2.80 -5.38 -2.12
CA THR A 147 -4.15 -5.03 -1.67
C THR A 147 -4.46 -3.55 -1.99
N ASN A 148 -4.17 -2.64 -1.07
CA ASN A 148 -4.27 -1.20 -1.25
C ASN A 148 -3.29 -0.47 -0.31
N GLU A 149 -3.12 0.84 -0.54
CA GLU A 149 -2.19 1.67 0.22
C GLU A 149 -2.50 1.72 1.72
N LYS A 150 -3.77 1.73 2.12
CA LYS A 150 -4.18 1.81 3.53
C LYS A 150 -3.81 0.53 4.29
N VAL A 151 -4.12 -0.64 3.72
CA VAL A 151 -3.73 -1.95 4.29
C VAL A 151 -2.22 -2.03 4.42
N TYR A 152 -1.48 -1.69 3.36
CA TYR A 152 -0.02 -1.70 3.38
C TYR A 152 0.56 -0.82 4.49
N LYS A 153 0.04 0.41 4.66
CA LYS A 153 0.49 1.31 5.73
C LYS A 153 0.25 0.72 7.12
N ILE A 154 -0.93 0.16 7.38
CA ILE A 154 -1.27 -0.44 8.67
C ILE A 154 -0.34 -1.64 8.95
N VAL A 155 -0.22 -2.57 8.00
CA VAL A 155 0.64 -3.75 8.13
C VAL A 155 2.10 -3.33 8.39
N LYS A 156 2.62 -2.37 7.62
CA LYS A 156 3.98 -1.88 7.79
C LYS A 156 4.20 -1.25 9.18
N SER A 157 3.29 -0.39 9.64
CA SER A 157 3.41 0.24 10.95
C SER A 157 3.36 -0.77 12.09
N SER A 158 2.44 -1.73 12.03
CA SER A 158 2.33 -2.79 13.03
C SER A 158 3.55 -3.71 13.04
N LEU A 159 4.05 -4.12 11.87
CA LEU A 159 5.25 -4.96 11.77
C LEU A 159 6.52 -4.25 12.28
N LEU A 160 6.62 -2.92 12.13
CA LEU A 160 7.72 -2.15 12.72
C LEU A 160 7.70 -2.21 14.26
N LEU A 161 6.52 -2.06 14.87
CA LEU A 161 6.36 -2.19 16.32
C LEU A 161 6.67 -3.62 16.77
N VAL A 162 6.17 -4.61 16.05
CA VAL A 162 6.45 -6.02 16.33
C VAL A 162 7.97 -6.29 16.26
N ARG A 163 8.67 -5.79 15.24
CA ARG A 163 10.12 -5.95 15.09
C ARG A 163 10.89 -5.38 16.29
N VAL A 164 10.52 -4.18 16.74
CA VAL A 164 11.18 -3.52 17.87
C VAL A 164 11.02 -4.36 19.14
N ASN A 165 9.79 -4.80 19.43
CA ASN A 165 9.52 -5.61 20.62
C ASN A 165 10.22 -6.96 20.54
N ILE A 166 10.16 -7.67 19.40
CA ILE A 166 10.84 -8.95 19.22
C ILE A 166 12.36 -8.84 19.38
N SER A 167 12.97 -7.76 18.90
CA SER A 167 14.41 -7.53 19.08
C SER A 167 14.78 -7.47 20.57
N ASN A 168 13.90 -6.88 21.38
CA ASN A 168 14.08 -6.66 22.81
C ASN A 168 13.65 -7.87 23.68
N ILE A 169 12.89 -8.84 23.15
CA ILE A 169 12.54 -10.05 23.90
C ILE A 169 13.83 -10.80 24.28
N GLY A 170 14.15 -10.90 25.57
CA GLY A 170 15.31 -11.66 26.06
C GLY A 170 16.65 -10.96 25.84
N THR A 171 16.84 -9.80 26.45
CA THR A 171 18.12 -9.08 26.52
C THR A 171 18.63 -9.04 27.95
N ASP A 172 19.39 -10.06 28.36
CA ASP A 172 20.79 -9.90 28.78
C ASP A 172 21.38 -11.24 29.24
N ASN A 173 22.28 -11.80 28.42
CA ASN A 173 23.07 -12.99 28.75
C ASN A 173 24.12 -12.73 29.86
N THR A 174 24.09 -11.58 30.53
CA THR A 174 25.17 -11.05 31.37
C THR A 174 24.94 -11.14 32.89
N LEU A 175 23.76 -11.59 33.36
CA LEU A 175 23.41 -11.45 34.79
C LEU A 175 23.41 -12.75 35.62
N TYR A 176 23.68 -13.92 35.04
CA TYR A 176 23.60 -15.18 35.77
C TYR A 176 24.85 -15.49 36.62
N ASN A 177 25.06 -14.77 37.74
CA ASN A 177 26.21 -15.05 38.62
C ASN A 177 25.95 -15.20 40.14
N SER A 178 24.71 -15.18 40.66
CA SER A 178 24.45 -15.70 42.03
C SER A 178 22.99 -16.08 42.31
N SER A 179 22.76 -17.08 43.18
CA SER A 179 21.50 -17.83 43.34
C SER A 179 20.31 -17.03 43.89
N THR A 180 20.52 -16.03 44.73
CA THR A 180 19.43 -15.22 45.32
C THR A 180 19.01 -14.07 44.41
N THR A 181 19.94 -13.56 43.59
CA THR A 181 19.68 -12.53 42.57
C THR A 181 19.03 -13.11 41.32
N LYS A 182 19.30 -14.39 40.99
CA LYS A 182 18.72 -15.11 39.84
C LYS A 182 17.19 -15.11 39.79
N HIS A 183 16.51 -15.26 40.92
CA HIS A 183 15.06 -15.41 40.94
C HIS A 183 14.35 -14.08 40.67
N MET A 184 14.81 -13.02 41.33
CA MET A 184 14.24 -11.67 41.17
C MET A 184 14.52 -11.10 39.76
N GLU A 185 15.72 -11.36 39.22
CA GLU A 185 16.08 -10.99 37.84
C GLU A 185 15.29 -11.82 36.79
N PHE A 186 14.95 -13.07 37.09
CA PHE A 186 14.16 -13.91 36.20
C PHE A 186 12.71 -13.44 36.10
N THR A 187 12.06 -13.15 37.23
CA THR A 187 10.69 -12.63 37.24
C THR A 187 10.58 -11.27 36.54
N GLU A 188 11.58 -10.39 36.69
CA GLU A 188 11.63 -9.10 36.00
C GLU A 188 11.81 -9.26 34.48
N VAL A 189 12.72 -10.15 34.05
CA VAL A 189 12.93 -10.47 32.63
C VAL A 189 11.69 -11.13 32.01
N GLN A 190 11.00 -12.00 32.73
CA GLN A 190 9.74 -12.59 32.28
C GLN A 190 8.64 -11.55 32.17
N SER A 191 8.44 -10.71 33.19
CA SER A 191 7.43 -9.64 33.15
C SER A 191 7.66 -8.68 31.98
N ASN A 192 8.92 -8.36 31.67
CA ASN A 192 9.27 -7.51 30.54
C ASN A 192 9.05 -8.22 29.19
N ALA A 193 9.39 -9.51 29.10
CA ALA A 193 9.11 -10.31 27.91
C ALA A 193 7.60 -10.48 27.66
N GLN A 194 6.82 -10.63 28.73
CA GLN A 194 5.36 -10.68 28.70
C GLN A 194 4.77 -9.41 28.09
N GLU A 195 5.18 -8.24 28.61
CA GLU A 195 4.71 -6.95 28.11
C GLU A 195 5.04 -6.77 26.61
N MET A 196 6.23 -7.18 26.19
CA MET A 196 6.62 -7.15 24.78
C MET A 196 5.79 -8.12 23.92
N ILE A 197 5.52 -9.33 24.42
CA ILE A 197 4.68 -10.32 23.73
C ILE A 197 3.25 -9.80 23.59
N ASP A 198 2.68 -9.20 24.64
CA ASP A 198 1.34 -8.62 24.62
C ASP A 198 1.22 -7.49 23.58
N VAL A 199 2.23 -6.63 23.49
CA VAL A 199 2.30 -5.59 22.44
C VAL A 199 2.35 -6.21 21.05
N VAL A 200 3.11 -7.29 20.88
CA VAL A 200 3.20 -8.00 19.60
C VAL A 200 1.84 -8.62 19.22
N ILE A 201 1.17 -9.32 20.14
CA ILE A 201 -0.15 -9.92 19.92
C ILE A 201 -1.14 -8.84 19.50
N LYS A 202 -1.20 -7.73 20.25
CA LYS A 202 -2.08 -6.60 19.97
C LYS A 202 -1.88 -6.01 18.56
N GLU A 203 -0.63 -5.86 18.12
CA GLU A 203 -0.34 -5.33 16.78
C GLU A 203 -0.68 -6.33 15.66
N LEU A 204 -0.55 -7.64 15.91
CA LEU A 204 -1.00 -8.66 14.96
C LEU A 204 -2.53 -8.75 14.88
N ASP A 205 -3.24 -8.61 15.99
CA ASP A 205 -4.70 -8.54 16.01
C ASP A 205 -5.22 -7.28 15.30
N ARG A 206 -4.49 -6.16 15.41
CA ARG A 206 -4.77 -4.95 14.63
C ARG A 206 -4.68 -5.21 13.12
N ILE A 207 -3.70 -6.01 12.68
CA ILE A 207 -3.60 -6.42 11.27
C ILE A 207 -4.81 -7.31 10.90
N ARG A 208 -5.20 -8.28 11.74
CA ARG A 208 -6.38 -9.13 11.48
C ARG A 208 -7.67 -8.33 11.37
N ALA A 209 -7.88 -7.36 12.25
CA ALA A 209 -9.04 -6.47 12.19
C ALA A 209 -9.08 -5.69 10.88
N CYS A 210 -7.94 -5.15 10.44
CA CYS A 210 -7.80 -4.49 9.15
C CYS A 210 -8.11 -5.43 7.97
N ILE A 211 -7.61 -6.67 8.00
CA ILE A 211 -7.91 -7.67 6.97
C ILE A 211 -9.42 -7.94 6.88
N SER A 212 -10.08 -8.16 8.02
CA SER A 212 -11.52 -8.44 8.09
C SER A 212 -12.37 -7.28 7.56
N GLU A 213 -12.01 -6.04 7.92
CA GLU A 213 -12.65 -4.83 7.39
C GLU A 213 -12.56 -4.77 5.86
N TRP A 214 -11.36 -4.95 5.31
CA TRP A 214 -11.14 -4.87 3.86
C TRP A 214 -11.70 -6.05 3.08
N LEU A 215 -11.73 -7.25 3.66
CA LEU A 215 -12.44 -8.39 3.07
C LEU A 215 -13.92 -8.10 2.93
N THR A 216 -14.53 -7.46 3.93
CA THR A 216 -15.95 -7.06 3.89
C THR A 216 -16.18 -6.03 2.78
N ILE A 217 -15.38 -4.95 2.75
CA ILE A 217 -15.46 -3.89 1.72
C ILE A 217 -15.35 -4.47 0.30
N TYR A 218 -14.39 -5.36 0.08
CA TYR A 218 -14.19 -5.95 -1.25
C TYR A 218 -15.25 -6.99 -1.61
N SER A 219 -15.78 -7.73 -0.64
CA SER A 219 -16.85 -8.71 -0.87
C SER A 219 -18.15 -8.02 -1.23
N ASP A 220 -18.51 -6.95 -0.51
CA ASP A 220 -19.71 -6.15 -0.80
C ASP A 220 -19.61 -5.52 -2.20
N GLY A 221 -18.43 -5.00 -2.56
CA GLY A 221 -18.17 -4.41 -3.88
C GLY A 221 -18.17 -5.39 -5.05
N ILE A 222 -18.23 -6.71 -4.84
CA ILE A 222 -18.43 -7.69 -5.92
C ILE A 222 -19.89 -7.73 -6.38
N PHE A 223 -20.84 -7.44 -5.49
CA PHE A 223 -22.27 -7.57 -5.74
C PHE A 223 -22.94 -6.24 -6.15
N GLU A 224 -22.15 -5.16 -6.27
CA GLU A 224 -22.54 -3.83 -6.80
C GLU A 224 -22.08 -3.60 -8.26
#